data_AF-A0A814TMQ3-F1
#
_entry.id   AF-A0A814TMQ3-F1
#
_cell.length_a   1.000
_cell.length_b   1.000
_cell.length_c   1.000
_cell.angle_alpha   90.00
_cell.angle_beta   90.00
_cell.angle_gamma   90.00
#
_symmetry.space_group_name_H-M   'P 1'
#
loop_
_entity.id
_entity.type
_entity.pdbx_description
1 polymer ?
#
loop_
_entity_poly.entity_id
_entity_poly.type
_entity_poly.pdbx_seq_one_letter_code
_entity_poly.pdbx_strand_id
1 'polypeptide(L)'
;MQGVGYLTLEELIQGDSQHPWISQRGSLHNADPNKYKIPMANDLPIDFRITLLSAHESSEHAVCYSSKAVGEPPLFLSATVFFAIKQAISAYRREKKPFKLNIPATCERIRIACRDQIVDSVIPEEEDKEFQPCGSF
;
A
#
# COMPACT_ATOMS: atom_id res chain seq x y z
N MET A 1 -10.45 5.61 3.15
CA MET A 1 -9.10 6.09 3.52
C MET A 1 -8.30 5.06 4.30
N GLN A 2 -8.86 4.35 5.29
CA GLN A 2 -8.12 3.30 6.02
C GLN A 2 -7.46 2.26 5.09
N GLY A 3 -8.16 1.78 4.06
CA GLY A 3 -7.56 0.86 3.09
C GLY A 3 -6.43 1.48 2.24
N VAL A 4 -6.43 2.82 2.04
CA VAL A 4 -5.34 3.51 1.34
C VAL A 4 -4.10 3.44 2.22
N GLY A 5 -4.23 3.82 3.49
CA GLY A 5 -3.16 3.70 4.48
C GLY A 5 -2.58 2.29 4.55
N TYR A 6 -3.44 1.29 4.75
CA TYR A 6 -3.06 -0.13 4.78
C TYR A 6 -2.25 -0.58 3.56
N LEU A 7 -2.57 -0.08 2.36
CA LEU A 7 -1.94 -0.53 1.12
C LEU A 7 -0.74 0.31 0.68
N THR A 8 -0.54 1.52 1.21
CA THR A 8 0.49 2.44 0.70
C THR A 8 1.41 3.04 1.77
N LEU A 9 0.93 3.27 3.00
CA LEU A 9 1.66 4.06 4.01
C LEU A 9 1.99 3.24 5.27
N GLU A 10 0.98 2.54 5.78
CA GLU A 10 1.00 1.93 7.10
C GLU A 10 1.82 0.63 7.07
N GLU A 11 3.03 0.71 7.63
CA GLU A 11 3.94 -0.43 7.77
C GLU A 11 4.24 -0.69 9.25
N LEU A 12 4.34 -1.96 9.64
CA LEU A 12 4.72 -2.37 10.98
C LEU A 12 6.16 -2.87 10.97
N ILE A 13 7.01 -2.27 11.80
CA ILE A 13 8.44 -2.59 11.88
C ILE A 13 8.72 -3.17 13.26
N GLN A 14 9.17 -4.42 13.29
CA GLN A 14 9.44 -5.15 14.53
C GLN A 14 10.80 -5.85 14.46
N GLY A 15 11.40 -6.12 15.62
CA GLY A 15 12.65 -6.87 15.70
C GLY A 15 12.47 -8.31 15.25
N ASP A 16 12.76 -8.59 13.99
CA ASP A 16 12.70 -9.90 13.38
C ASP A 16 13.97 -10.17 12.54
N SER A 17 13.98 -11.27 11.78
CA SER A 17 15.10 -11.59 10.89
C SER A 17 15.28 -10.59 9.74
N GLN A 18 14.25 -9.81 9.41
CA GLN A 18 14.30 -8.78 8.36
C GLN A 18 14.89 -7.47 8.90
N HIS A 19 14.78 -7.22 10.21
CA HIS A 19 15.27 -6.01 10.87
C HIS A 19 16.30 -6.34 11.97
N PRO A 20 17.50 -6.86 11.61
CA PRO A 20 18.53 -7.27 12.58
C PRO A 20 19.11 -6.11 13.38
N TRP A 21 18.90 -4.88 12.93
CA TRP A 21 19.33 -3.64 13.60
C TRP A 21 18.49 -3.29 14.83
N ILE A 22 17.36 -3.97 15.06
CA ILE A 22 16.54 -3.82 16.26
C ILE A 22 17.06 -4.77 17.34
N SER A 23 17.67 -4.22 18.40
CA SER A 23 18.36 -4.99 19.44
C SER A 23 17.50 -6.02 20.16
N GLN A 24 16.18 -5.79 20.28
CA GLN A 24 15.25 -6.70 20.96
C GLN A 24 14.32 -7.37 19.96
N ARG A 25 14.46 -8.68 19.82
CA ARG A 25 13.58 -9.50 18.98
C ARG A 25 12.14 -9.46 19.52
N GLY A 26 11.17 -9.27 18.63
CA GLY A 26 9.74 -9.13 18.95
C GLY A 26 9.35 -7.74 19.46
N SER A 27 10.29 -6.82 19.61
CA SER A 27 9.98 -5.43 20.01
C SER A 27 9.47 -4.63 18.80
N LEU A 28 8.42 -3.85 19.02
CA LEU A 28 7.83 -2.97 18.01
C LEU A 28 8.63 -1.66 17.93
N HIS A 29 9.26 -1.39 16.79
CA HIS A 29 10.09 -0.20 16.61
C HIS A 29 9.27 1.08 16.44
N ASN A 30 8.16 0.97 15.71
CA ASN A 30 7.32 2.10 15.33
C ASN A 30 6.02 2.20 16.16
N ALA A 31 6.10 1.90 17.46
CA ALA A 31 4.99 2.06 18.39
C ALA A 31 4.53 3.53 18.58
N ASP A 32 5.38 4.48 18.19
CA ASP A 32 5.10 5.91 18.31
C ASP A 32 4.25 6.40 17.12
N PRO A 33 3.26 7.30 17.33
CA PRO A 33 2.50 7.94 16.24
C PRO A 33 3.40 8.73 15.26
N ASN A 34 4.59 9.13 15.72
CA ASN A 34 5.58 9.79 14.89
C ASN A 34 6.29 8.83 13.93
N LYS A 35 6.20 7.51 14.13
CA LYS A 35 6.85 6.49 13.29
C LYS A 35 5.83 5.67 12.49
N TYR A 36 4.68 5.33 13.09
CA TYR A 36 3.58 4.69 12.36
C TYR A 36 2.71 5.74 11.68
N LYS A 37 2.81 5.85 10.35
CA LYS A 37 2.16 6.92 9.58
C LYS A 37 0.81 6.46 9.02
N ILE A 38 -0.25 6.96 9.64
CA ILE A 38 -1.62 6.88 9.10
C ILE A 38 -1.83 7.95 8.02
N PRO A 39 -2.77 7.75 7.08
CA PRO A 39 -3.17 8.77 6.13
C PRO A 39 -3.60 10.07 6.81
N MET A 40 -3.02 11.18 6.38
CA MET A 40 -3.38 12.54 6.80
C MET A 40 -4.13 13.28 5.68
N ALA A 41 -4.52 14.53 5.92
CA ALA A 41 -5.27 15.34 4.94
C ALA A 41 -4.57 15.48 3.57
N ASN A 42 -3.23 15.43 3.55
CA ASN A 42 -2.44 15.53 2.32
C ASN A 42 -2.45 14.24 1.48
N ASP A 43 -2.86 13.11 2.05
CA ASP A 43 -2.90 11.81 1.36
C ASP A 43 -4.27 11.57 0.67
N LEU A 44 -5.21 12.50 0.82
CA LEU A 44 -6.51 12.44 0.16
C LEU A 44 -6.34 12.70 -1.35
N PRO A 45 -7.02 11.93 -2.23
CA PRO A 45 -7.08 12.26 -3.64
C PRO A 45 -7.62 13.69 -3.86
N ILE A 46 -6.96 14.46 -4.73
CA ILE A 46 -7.35 15.84 -5.04
C ILE A 46 -8.79 15.90 -5.57
N ASP A 47 -9.19 14.92 -6.40
CA ASP A 47 -10.56 14.73 -6.86
C ASP A 47 -11.12 13.43 -6.27
N PHE A 48 -12.03 13.55 -5.30
CA PHE A 48 -12.62 12.42 -4.59
C PHE A 48 -14.14 12.43 -4.72
N ARG A 49 -14.66 11.61 -5.65
CA ARG A 49 -16.09 11.54 -5.99
C ARG A 49 -16.72 10.27 -5.42
N ILE A 50 -17.86 10.44 -4.76
CA ILE A 50 -18.67 9.34 -4.22
C ILE A 50 -20.08 9.48 -4.79
N THR A 51 -20.65 8.38 -5.26
CA THR A 51 -22.04 8.32 -5.71
C THR A 51 -22.68 7.08 -5.07
N LEU A 52 -23.87 7.26 -4.51
CA LEU A 52 -24.66 6.16 -3.96
C LEU A 52 -25.68 5.73 -5.00
N LEU A 53 -25.79 4.42 -5.21
CA LEU A 53 -26.78 3.85 -6.13
C LEU A 53 -28.20 4.12 -5.61
N SER A 54 -29.13 4.44 -6.52
CA SER A 54 -30.52 4.78 -6.15
C SER A 54 -31.27 3.56 -5.59
N ALA A 55 -32.11 3.80 -4.57
CA ALA A 55 -32.82 2.76 -3.83
C ALA A 55 -33.78 1.92 -4.69
N HIS A 56 -34.32 2.49 -5.77
CA HIS A 56 -35.24 1.78 -6.66
C HIS A 56 -34.62 0.59 -7.40
N GLU A 57 -33.29 0.52 -7.51
CA GLU A 57 -32.57 -0.53 -8.24
C GLU A 57 -32.12 -1.70 -7.34
N SER A 58 -32.43 -1.66 -6.04
CA SER A 58 -31.84 -2.58 -5.04
C SER A 58 -32.82 -3.17 -4.02
N SER A 59 -34.13 -3.06 -4.27
CA SER A 59 -35.17 -3.37 -3.28
C SER A 59 -35.40 -4.86 -2.99
N GLU A 60 -34.84 -5.79 -3.78
CA GLU A 60 -35.14 -7.22 -3.61
C GLU A 60 -34.48 -7.86 -2.37
N HIS A 61 -33.41 -7.28 -1.82
CA HIS A 61 -32.58 -7.95 -0.79
C HIS A 61 -32.23 -7.05 0.40
N ALA A 62 -33.07 -6.07 0.69
CA ALA A 62 -32.72 -4.99 1.58
C ALA A 62 -33.30 -5.25 3.01
N VAL A 63 -32.48 -5.09 4.05
CA VAL A 63 -32.75 -5.68 5.38
C VAL A 63 -33.74 -4.85 6.21
N CYS A 64 -33.25 -3.82 6.91
CA CYS A 64 -34.07 -2.90 7.71
C CYS A 64 -34.19 -1.59 6.96
N TYR A 65 -35.41 -1.14 6.67
CA TYR A 65 -35.68 0.08 5.87
C TYR A 65 -34.92 0.10 4.53
N SER A 66 -34.74 -1.07 3.92
CA SER A 66 -33.95 -1.24 2.70
C SER A 66 -32.48 -0.79 2.78
N SER A 67 -31.85 -0.88 3.96
CA SER A 67 -30.42 -0.59 4.14
C SER A 67 -29.50 -1.74 3.69
N LYS A 68 -28.22 -1.40 3.48
CA LYS A 68 -27.11 -2.33 3.22
C LYS A 68 -25.92 -2.01 4.13
N ALA A 69 -25.15 -3.03 4.52
CA ALA A 69 -23.95 -2.84 5.31
C ALA A 69 -22.84 -2.22 4.45
N VAL A 70 -22.25 -1.11 4.93
CA VAL A 70 -21.21 -0.33 4.20
C VAL A 70 -19.95 -0.07 5.02
N GLY A 71 -19.82 -0.67 6.22
CA GLY A 71 -18.67 -0.44 7.09
C GLY A 71 -17.35 -0.95 6.47
N GLU A 72 -17.27 -2.26 6.25
CA GLU A 72 -16.08 -2.93 5.73
C GLU A 72 -15.95 -2.96 4.19
N PRO A 73 -17.04 -3.14 3.40
CA PRO A 73 -16.90 -3.32 1.95
C PRO A 73 -16.09 -2.24 1.22
N PRO A 74 -16.21 -0.93 1.56
CA PRO A 74 -15.43 0.12 0.90
C PRO A 74 -13.92 0.07 1.20
N LEU A 75 -13.47 -0.67 2.21
CA LEU A 75 -12.06 -0.75 2.59
C LEU A 75 -11.21 -1.25 1.41
N PHE A 76 -11.67 -2.30 0.73
CA PHE A 76 -10.95 -2.92 -0.39
C PHE A 76 -10.94 -2.08 -1.68
N LEU A 77 -11.84 -1.10 -1.83
CA LEU A 77 -11.82 -0.18 -2.98
C LEU A 77 -10.50 0.58 -3.10
N SER A 78 -9.78 0.72 -1.98
CA SER A 78 -8.45 1.33 -1.92
C SER A 78 -7.39 0.54 -2.72
N ALA A 79 -7.63 -0.73 -3.07
CA ALA A 79 -6.75 -1.50 -3.95
C ALA A 79 -6.54 -0.84 -5.32
N THR A 80 -7.48 -0.02 -5.77
CA THR A 80 -7.34 0.81 -6.98
C THR A 80 -6.11 1.71 -6.92
N VAL A 81 -5.81 2.31 -5.76
CA VAL A 81 -4.63 3.17 -5.56
C VAL A 81 -3.34 2.35 -5.68
N PHE A 82 -3.30 1.18 -5.04
CA PHE A 82 -2.14 0.27 -5.13
C PHE A 82 -1.87 -0.16 -6.58
N PHE A 83 -2.91 -0.55 -7.33
CA PHE A 83 -2.75 -0.95 -8.72
C PHE A 83 -2.41 0.24 -9.64
N ALA A 84 -2.90 1.44 -9.36
CA ALA A 84 -2.50 2.65 -10.07
C ALA A 84 -1.00 2.93 -9.91
N ILE A 85 -0.46 2.80 -8.68
CA ILE A 85 0.98 2.90 -8.41
C ILE A 85 1.75 1.81 -9.17
N LYS A 86 1.29 0.56 -9.11
CA LYS A 86 1.93 -0.55 -9.83
C LYS A 86 1.95 -0.32 -11.34
N GLN A 87 0.87 0.23 -11.91
CA GLN A 87 0.80 0.58 -13.31
C GLN A 87 1.75 1.73 -13.67
N ALA A 88 1.87 2.75 -12.82
CA ALA A 88 2.82 3.85 -13.02
C ALA A 88 4.28 3.35 -13.04
N ILE A 89 4.65 2.46 -12.11
CA ILE A 89 5.97 1.82 -12.09
C ILE A 89 6.17 0.97 -13.35
N SER A 90 5.15 0.22 -13.78
CA SER A 90 5.21 -0.58 -15.00
C SER A 90 5.36 0.27 -16.27
N ALA A 91 4.85 1.52 -16.27
CA ALA A 91 5.03 2.45 -17.38
C ALA A 91 6.44 3.05 -17.39
N TYR A 92 7.02 3.28 -16.21
CA TYR A 92 8.39 3.75 -16.06
C TYR A 92 9.42 2.68 -16.48
N ARG A 93 9.23 1.44 -16.03
CA ARG A 93 10.01 0.28 -16.48
C ARG A 93 9.71 0.02 -17.95
N ARG A 94 10.60 0.45 -18.84
CA ARG A 94 10.50 0.15 -20.29
C ARG A 94 10.50 -1.36 -20.58
N GLU A 95 11.02 -2.15 -19.64
CA GLU A 95 10.96 -3.61 -19.67
C GLU A 95 9.55 -4.10 -19.36
N LYS A 96 8.94 -4.86 -20.29
CA LYS A 96 7.64 -5.53 -20.09
C LYS A 96 7.72 -6.76 -19.17
N LYS A 97 8.69 -6.80 -18.25
CA LYS A 97 8.85 -7.93 -17.34
C LYS A 97 7.91 -7.76 -16.13
N PRO A 98 7.22 -8.83 -15.70
CA PRO A 98 6.43 -8.78 -14.49
C PRO A 98 7.35 -8.57 -13.29
N PHE A 99 6.95 -7.68 -12.38
CA PHE A 99 7.66 -7.45 -11.13
C PHE A 99 6.74 -7.66 -9.93
N LYS A 100 7.34 -8.05 -8.81
CA LYS A 100 6.67 -8.18 -7.52
C LYS A 100 6.68 -6.82 -6.81
N LEU A 101 5.54 -6.42 -6.28
CA LEU A 101 5.39 -5.27 -5.40
C LEU A 101 4.58 -5.76 -4.20
N ASN A 102 5.20 -5.76 -3.03
CA ASN A 102 4.52 -6.15 -1.80
C ASN A 102 3.69 -4.97 -1.27
N ILE A 103 2.64 -5.30 -0.52
CA ILE A 103 1.94 -4.32 0.32
C ILE A 103 2.70 -4.19 1.66
N PRO A 104 2.74 -3.00 2.26
CA PRO A 104 2.31 -1.71 1.72
C PRO A 104 3.28 -1.19 0.65
N ALA A 105 2.77 -0.52 -0.39
CA ALA A 105 3.55 0.14 -1.43
C ALA A 105 4.19 1.44 -0.92
N THR A 106 5.12 1.32 0.02
CA THR A 106 5.86 2.44 0.62
C THR A 106 6.76 3.12 -0.39
N CYS A 107 7.16 4.36 -0.09
CA CYS A 107 8.09 5.14 -0.92
C CYS A 107 9.37 4.36 -1.23
N GLU A 108 9.88 3.61 -0.26
CA GLU A 108 11.06 2.76 -0.41
C GLU A 108 10.84 1.66 -1.47
N ARG A 109 9.75 0.90 -1.35
CA ARG A 109 9.40 -0.14 -2.33
C ARG A 109 9.14 0.43 -3.71
N ILE A 110 8.46 1.57 -3.80
CA ILE A 110 8.24 2.29 -5.06
C ILE A 110 9.59 2.69 -5.67
N ARG A 111 10.50 3.27 -4.87
CA ARG A 111 11.80 3.75 -5.35
C ARG A 111 12.66 2.62 -5.89
N ILE A 112 12.78 1.51 -5.16
CA ILE A 112 13.55 0.33 -5.59
C ILE A 112 12.89 -0.34 -6.80
N ALA A 113 11.55 -0.34 -6.87
CA ALA A 113 10.84 -0.82 -8.05
C ALA A 113 11.05 0.08 -9.29
N CYS A 114 11.35 1.38 -9.13
CA CYS A 114 11.75 2.24 -10.24
C CYS A 114 13.25 2.10 -10.55
N ARG A 115 13.63 0.97 -11.15
CA ARG A 115 15.02 0.66 -11.53
C ARG A 115 15.64 1.72 -12.43
N ASP A 116 16.83 2.18 -12.04
CA ASP A 116 17.68 3.09 -12.79
C ASP A 116 19.15 2.83 -12.44
N GLN A 117 20.06 3.60 -13.03
CA GLN A 117 21.50 3.49 -12.83
C GLN A 117 21.93 3.52 -11.34
N ILE A 118 21.16 4.19 -10.48
CA ILE A 118 21.45 4.29 -9.05
C ILE A 118 21.10 2.97 -8.38
N VAL A 119 19.88 2.46 -8.63
CA VAL A 119 19.46 1.17 -8.04
C VAL A 119 20.35 0.04 -8.55
N ASP A 120 20.74 0.06 -9.82
CA ASP A 120 21.59 -0.97 -10.43
C ASP A 120 23.02 -0.95 -9.89
N SER A 121 23.49 0.18 -9.36
CA SER A 121 24.79 0.28 -8.68
C SER A 121 24.80 -0.33 -7.27
N VAL A 122 23.63 -0.53 -6.67
CA VAL A 122 23.49 -1.02 -5.28
C VAL A 122 22.94 -2.44 -5.23
N ILE A 123 21.96 -2.76 -6.09
CA ILE A 123 21.25 -4.03 -6.09
C ILE A 123 21.47 -4.73 -7.44
N PRO A 124 22.20 -5.86 -7.48
CA PRO A 124 22.40 -6.62 -8.72
C PRO A 124 21.09 -7.18 -9.29
N GLU A 125 21.02 -7.41 -10.61
CA GLU A 125 19.83 -7.96 -11.29
C GLU A 125 19.45 -9.39 -10.85
N GLU A 126 20.38 -10.15 -10.26
CA GLU A 126 20.11 -11.54 -9.84
C GLU A 126 19.20 -11.62 -8.60
N GLU A 127 19.20 -10.58 -7.75
CA GLU A 127 18.39 -10.50 -6.53
C GLU A 127 16.99 -9.89 -6.76
N ASP A 128 16.70 -9.41 -7.98
CA ASP A 128 15.52 -8.59 -8.30
C ASP A 128 14.17 -9.26 -8.05
N LYS A 129 14.11 -10.60 -8.09
CA LYS A 129 12.84 -11.33 -7.97
C LYS A 129 12.39 -11.50 -6.53
N GLU A 130 13.33 -11.44 -5.60
CA GLU A 130 13.07 -11.72 -4.17
C GLU A 130 13.25 -10.49 -3.30
N PHE A 131 14.15 -9.58 -3.67
CA PHE A 131 14.44 -8.42 -2.84
C PHE A 131 13.28 -7.42 -2.84
N GLN A 132 12.74 -7.18 -1.65
CA GLN A 132 11.83 -6.08 -1.36
C GLN A 132 12.33 -5.44 -0.08
N PRO A 133 12.51 -4.12 -0.06
CA PRO A 133 12.87 -3.44 1.16
C PRO A 133 11.76 -3.63 2.21
N CYS A 134 12.17 -3.72 3.46
CA CYS A 134 11.31 -3.86 4.63
C CYS A 134 11.64 -2.74 5.61
N GLY A 135 11.09 -1.55 5.36
CA GLY A 135 11.13 -0.43 6.29
C GLY A 135 12.53 -0.02 6.76
N SER A 136 13.20 0.83 5.99
CA SER A 136 14.35 1.61 6.50
C SER A 136 13.87 2.92 7.11
N PHE A 137 13.94 3.01 8.45
CA PHE A 137 14.11 4.30 9.13
C PHE A 137 15.59 4.47 9.48
#